data_AF-A0A1H6XN83-F1
#
_entry.id   AF-A0A1H6XN83-F1
#
_cell.length_a   1.000
_cell.length_b   1.000
_cell.length_c   1.000
_cell.angle_alpha   90.00
_cell.angle_beta   90.00
_cell.angle_gamma   90.00
#
_symmetry.space_group_name_H-M   'P 1'
#
loop_
_entity.id
_entity.type
_entity.pdbx_description
1 polymer ?
#
loop_
_entity_poly.entity_id
_entity_poly.type
_entity_poly.pdbx_seq_one_letter_code
_entity_poly.pdbx_strand_id
1 'polypeptide(L)'
;MDLSAGIHKPMIGPAAHHTSTARDPRLPEVSPGGDGIGEPDATSRTWVIPVAMVLVIALAIGGWALLGSRGDDAARAAAAADGIVILPAHSDEVTVTEAGDGYRILRETVASDGATAAVAYFILPAEAAPSGDAWTAFEWPGVEAYVQRGADAQLFVEAGAQDWSVLRDPTLGNASARAVAGAWGDLVDIVAFDAGA
;
A
#
# COMPACT_ATOMS: atom_id res chain seq x y z
N MET A 1 64.51 8.38 75.90
CA MET A 1 63.31 8.51 76.74
C MET A 1 63.42 9.91 77.33
N ASP A 2 62.57 10.88 77.03
CA ASP A 2 61.11 10.86 77.10
C ASP A 2 60.52 11.95 76.18
N LEU A 3 59.24 11.79 75.85
CA LEU A 3 58.43 12.54 74.91
C LEU A 3 58.03 13.91 75.44
N SER A 4 58.12 14.94 74.59
CA SER A 4 57.15 16.05 74.62
C SER A 4 57.10 16.77 73.29
N ALA A 5 56.17 16.28 72.47
CA ALA A 5 55.59 17.00 71.36
C ALA A 5 54.85 18.24 71.89
N GLY A 6 55.33 19.43 71.54
CA GLY A 6 54.62 20.69 71.71
C GLY A 6 54.47 21.35 70.34
N ILE A 7 53.44 20.95 69.61
CA ILE A 7 53.09 21.43 68.26
C ILE A 7 52.85 22.94 68.33
N HIS A 8 53.71 23.73 67.68
CA HIS A 8 53.37 25.11 67.31
C HIS A 8 52.21 25.04 66.32
N LYS A 9 50.99 25.32 66.79
CA LYS A 9 49.84 25.53 65.91
C LYS A 9 50.15 26.74 65.03
N PRO A 10 50.21 26.62 63.69
CA PRO A 10 50.09 27.80 62.86
C PRO A 10 48.70 28.38 63.13
N MET A 11 48.68 29.62 63.59
CA MET A 11 47.49 30.43 63.68
C MET A 11 47.00 30.67 62.25
N ILE A 12 46.21 29.74 61.71
CA ILE A 12 45.43 29.97 60.51
C ILE A 12 44.33 30.94 60.96
N GLY A 13 44.59 32.24 60.79
CA GLY A 13 43.53 33.24 60.88
C GLY A 13 42.38 32.86 59.94
N PRO A 14 41.14 33.27 60.23
CA PRO A 14 40.01 32.97 59.35
C PRO A 14 40.39 33.36 57.92
N ALA A 15 40.29 32.38 57.01
CA ALA A 15 40.65 32.58 55.63
C ALA A 15 39.89 33.80 55.11
N ALA A 16 40.63 34.83 54.72
CA ALA A 16 40.10 36.07 54.19
C ALA A 16 39.49 35.79 52.80
N HIS A 17 38.29 35.24 52.76
CA HIS A 17 37.51 35.06 51.53
C HIS A 17 36.48 36.19 51.36
N HIS A 18 36.87 37.43 51.66
CA HIS A 18 35.96 38.58 51.54
C HIS A 18 36.60 39.78 50.85
N THR A 19 37.49 39.59 49.87
CA THR A 19 37.90 40.70 48.96
C THR A 19 38.30 40.23 47.56
N SER A 20 37.85 39.06 47.10
CA SER A 20 38.02 38.71 45.69
C SER A 20 36.95 39.44 44.86
N THR A 21 37.37 40.48 44.15
CA THR A 21 36.61 41.07 43.02
C THR A 21 36.82 40.28 41.72
N ALA A 22 37.47 39.11 41.78
CA ALA A 22 37.62 38.25 40.62
C ALA A 22 36.24 37.71 40.23
N ARG A 23 35.82 38.08 39.03
CA ARG A 23 34.58 37.60 38.42
C ARG A 23 34.70 36.09 38.26
N ASP A 24 33.84 35.35 38.96
CA ASP A 24 33.77 33.90 38.85
C ASP A 24 33.66 33.50 37.37
N PRO A 25 34.44 32.51 36.88
CA PRO A 25 34.29 32.00 35.53
C PRO A 25 32.88 31.44 35.39
N ARG A 26 32.04 32.14 34.63
CA ARG A 26 30.70 31.69 34.31
C ARG A 26 30.80 30.40 33.52
N LEU A 27 30.53 29.28 34.16
CA LEU A 27 30.16 28.06 33.46
C LEU A 27 28.82 28.35 32.76
N PRO A 28 28.72 28.25 31.43
CA PRO A 28 27.56 28.69 30.66
C PRO A 28 26.24 27.98 31.02
N GLU A 29 26.31 26.90 31.80
CA GLU A 29 25.23 25.93 31.96
C GLU A 29 24.57 25.97 33.34
N VAL A 30 24.95 26.90 34.22
CA VAL A 30 24.41 26.95 35.59
C VAL A 30 23.64 28.25 35.81
N SER A 31 22.33 28.13 36.02
CA SER A 31 21.46 29.26 36.34
C SER A 31 21.78 29.81 37.75
N PRO A 32 21.48 31.09 38.06
CA PRO A 32 21.83 31.73 39.34
C PRO A 32 21.15 31.14 40.60
N GLY A 33 20.38 30.06 40.46
CA GLY A 33 19.63 29.40 41.55
C GLY A 33 20.04 27.96 41.82
N GLY A 34 20.98 27.37 41.08
CA GLY A 34 21.45 26.00 41.35
C GLY A 34 20.47 24.88 41.00
N ASP A 35 19.38 25.18 40.29
CA ASP A 35 18.54 24.17 39.64
C ASP A 35 19.07 23.95 38.21
N GLY A 36 19.99 22.99 38.05
CA GLY A 36 20.16 22.32 36.76
C GLY A 36 18.87 21.55 36.46
N ILE A 37 18.32 21.51 35.26
CA ILE A 37 18.86 21.49 33.90
C ILE A 37 17.96 22.43 33.10
N GLY A 38 18.53 23.30 32.26
CA GLY A 38 17.73 24.11 31.34
C GLY A 38 16.80 23.22 30.52
N GLU A 39 15.52 23.55 30.51
CA GLU A 39 14.51 22.85 29.71
C GLU A 39 15.04 22.73 28.27
N PRO A 40 15.11 21.52 27.67
CA PRO A 40 15.66 21.37 26.33
C PRO A 40 14.85 22.23 25.37
N ASP A 41 15.55 23.11 24.67
CA ASP A 41 14.99 24.07 23.71
C ASP A 41 14.07 23.35 22.72
N ALA A 42 12.76 23.45 22.94
CA ALA A 42 11.72 22.70 22.21
C ALA A 42 11.68 23.07 20.71
N THR A 43 12.34 24.16 20.34
CA THR A 43 12.45 24.67 18.97
C THR A 43 13.45 23.86 18.12
N SER A 44 14.38 23.12 18.72
CA SER A 44 15.45 22.41 17.99
C SER A 44 15.00 21.10 17.29
N ARG A 45 13.82 20.57 17.62
CA ARG A 45 13.31 19.28 17.10
C ARG A 45 11.95 19.36 16.39
N THR A 46 11.37 20.54 16.23
CA THR A 46 10.05 20.67 15.57
C THR A 46 10.09 20.22 14.10
N TRP A 47 11.25 20.31 13.44
CA TRP A 47 11.46 19.85 12.05
C TRP A 47 11.55 18.32 11.92
N VAL A 48 11.84 17.60 13.00
CA VAL A 48 11.97 16.14 12.99
C VAL A 48 10.62 15.48 12.74
N ILE A 49 9.54 16.07 13.26
CA ILE A 49 8.18 15.56 13.12
C ILE A 49 7.71 15.54 11.65
N PRO A 50 7.75 16.64 10.87
CA PRO A 50 7.34 16.60 9.47
C PRO A 50 8.25 15.70 8.62
N VAL A 51 9.56 15.67 8.87
CA VAL A 51 10.48 14.78 8.14
C VAL A 51 10.19 13.31 8.43
N ALA A 52 9.94 12.95 9.69
CA ALA A 52 9.55 11.60 10.07
C ALA A 52 8.20 11.22 9.44
N MET A 53 7.22 12.13 9.40
CA MET A 53 5.95 11.89 8.70
C MET A 53 6.15 11.65 7.19
N VAL A 54 6.95 12.46 6.51
CA VAL A 54 7.25 12.26 5.08
C VAL A 54 7.92 10.92 4.85
N LEU A 55 8.86 10.51 5.70
CA LEU A 55 9.50 9.20 5.61
C LEU A 55 8.51 8.06 5.85
N VAL A 56 7.62 8.16 6.83
CA VAL A 56 6.57 7.16 7.08
C VAL A 56 5.60 7.07 5.90
N ILE A 57 5.20 8.20 5.32
CA ILE A 57 4.34 8.24 4.13
C ILE A 57 5.06 7.62 2.93
N ALA A 58 6.33 7.96 2.70
CA ALA A 58 7.13 7.38 1.63
C ALA A 58 7.34 5.87 1.81
N LEU A 59 7.54 5.39 3.05
CA LEU A 59 7.63 3.96 3.37
C LEU A 59 6.28 3.26 3.22
N ALA A 60 5.17 3.92 3.54
CA ALA A 60 3.83 3.38 3.34
C ALA A 60 3.50 3.26 1.85
N ILE A 61 3.78 4.30 1.05
CA ILE A 61 3.56 4.31 -0.40
C ILE A 61 4.50 3.31 -1.08
N GLY A 62 5.80 3.35 -0.77
CA GLY A 62 6.80 2.45 -1.35
C GLY A 62 6.61 0.99 -0.91
N GLY A 63 6.23 0.77 0.34
CA GLY A 63 5.89 -0.55 0.87
C GLY A 63 4.64 -1.13 0.23
N TRP A 64 3.59 -0.31 0.03
CA TRP A 64 2.38 -0.71 -0.68
C TRP A 64 2.66 -1.04 -2.15
N ALA A 65 3.48 -0.23 -2.83
CA ALA A 65 3.88 -0.49 -4.22
C ALA A 65 4.66 -1.82 -4.36
N LEU A 66 5.58 -2.12 -3.42
CA LEU A 66 6.39 -3.34 -3.44
C LEU A 66 5.62 -4.60 -3.02
N LEU A 67 4.64 -4.48 -2.12
CA LEU A 67 3.82 -5.61 -1.66
C LEU A 67 2.65 -5.88 -2.61
N GLY A 68 2.04 -4.84 -3.16
CA GLY A 68 0.98 -4.96 -4.17
C GLY A 68 1.47 -5.57 -5.48
N SER A 69 2.66 -5.18 -5.95
CA SER A 69 3.21 -5.70 -7.22
C SER A 69 3.58 -7.18 -7.16
N ARG A 70 4.05 -7.68 -6.00
CA ARG A 70 4.41 -9.10 -5.85
C ARG A 70 3.19 -10.02 -5.85
N GLY A 71 2.06 -9.56 -5.33
CA GLY A 71 0.80 -10.29 -5.39
C GLY A 71 0.24 -10.35 -6.81
N ASP A 72 0.35 -9.24 -7.55
CA ASP A 72 -0.07 -9.15 -8.95
C ASP A 72 0.77 -10.03 -9.88
N ASP A 73 2.10 -9.95 -9.80
CA ASP A 73 2.97 -10.76 -10.66
C ASP A 73 2.74 -12.27 -10.48
N ALA A 74 2.57 -12.71 -9.23
CA ALA A 74 2.29 -14.11 -8.92
C ALA A 74 0.90 -14.54 -9.40
N ALA A 75 -0.13 -13.75 -9.12
CA ALA A 75 -1.50 -14.03 -9.55
C ALA A 75 -1.62 -14.02 -11.09
N ARG A 76 -0.89 -13.13 -11.78
CA ARG A 76 -0.84 -13.06 -13.24
C ARG A 76 -0.14 -14.27 -13.84
N ALA A 77 0.93 -14.76 -13.22
CA ALA A 77 1.61 -15.98 -13.64
C ALA A 77 0.72 -17.23 -13.44
N ALA A 78 -0.02 -17.30 -12.33
CA ALA A 78 -1.00 -18.36 -12.08
C ALA A 78 -2.15 -18.30 -13.08
N ALA A 79 -2.75 -17.12 -13.28
CA ALA A 79 -3.81 -16.90 -14.27
C ALA A 79 -3.36 -17.32 -15.68
N ALA A 80 -2.14 -16.95 -16.09
CA ALA A 80 -1.60 -17.33 -17.38
C ALA A 80 -1.38 -18.85 -17.50
N ALA A 81 -0.99 -19.53 -16.43
CA ALA A 81 -0.89 -20.99 -16.40
C ALA A 81 -2.25 -21.68 -16.56
N ASP A 82 -3.32 -21.02 -16.10
CA ASP A 82 -4.71 -21.44 -16.27
C ASP A 82 -5.33 -20.96 -17.61
N GLY A 83 -4.51 -20.37 -18.49
CA GLY A 83 -4.95 -19.90 -19.81
C GLY A 83 -5.59 -18.51 -19.84
N ILE A 84 -5.54 -17.75 -18.74
CA ILE A 84 -6.05 -16.37 -18.65
C ILE A 84 -4.88 -15.39 -18.78
N VAL A 85 -4.78 -14.70 -19.91
CA VAL A 85 -3.65 -13.83 -20.23
C VAL A 85 -4.09 -12.38 -20.31
N ILE A 86 -3.42 -11.50 -19.53
CA ILE A 86 -3.57 -10.06 -19.68
C ILE A 86 -2.82 -9.58 -20.92
N LEU A 87 -3.51 -8.86 -21.79
CA LEU A 87 -2.95 -8.35 -23.03
C LEU A 87 -1.89 -7.28 -22.74
N PRO A 88 -0.71 -7.31 -23.41
CA PRO A 88 0.41 -6.42 -23.10
C PRO A 88 0.09 -4.92 -23.22
N ALA A 89 -0.90 -4.55 -24.04
CA ALA A 89 -1.31 -3.17 -24.20
C ALA A 89 -1.93 -2.56 -22.93
N HIS A 90 -2.37 -3.39 -21.98
CA HIS A 90 -3.09 -2.97 -20.77
C HIS A 90 -2.41 -3.44 -19.48
N SER A 91 -1.19 -4.00 -19.54
CA SER A 91 -0.53 -4.60 -18.38
C SER A 91 -0.27 -3.63 -17.23
N ASP A 92 -0.14 -2.34 -17.53
CA ASP A 92 0.14 -1.27 -16.57
C ASP A 92 -1.15 -0.65 -15.98
N GLU A 93 -2.31 -0.89 -16.62
CA GLU A 93 -3.63 -0.39 -16.18
C GLU A 93 -4.40 -1.43 -15.36
N VAL A 94 -3.85 -2.64 -15.24
CA VAL A 94 -4.55 -3.82 -14.75
C VAL A 94 -3.78 -4.45 -13.60
N THR A 95 -4.50 -4.72 -12.52
CA THR A 95 -4.02 -5.51 -11.38
C THR A 95 -4.78 -6.83 -11.32
N VAL A 96 -4.05 -7.93 -11.23
CA VAL A 96 -4.60 -9.27 -11.02
C VAL A 96 -4.41 -9.65 -9.56
N THR A 97 -5.42 -10.27 -8.96
CA THR A 97 -5.36 -10.78 -7.59
C THR A 97 -6.03 -12.14 -7.53
N GLU A 98 -5.52 -13.08 -6.73
CA GLU A 98 -6.22 -14.34 -6.46
C GLU A 98 -7.49 -14.06 -5.64
N ALA A 99 -8.59 -14.72 -5.98
CA ALA A 99 -9.88 -14.55 -5.34
C ALA A 99 -10.63 -15.88 -5.25
N GLY A 100 -10.53 -16.55 -4.09
CA GLY A 100 -11.11 -17.88 -3.90
C GLY A 100 -10.44 -18.89 -4.83
N ASP A 101 -11.26 -19.60 -5.61
CA ASP A 101 -10.80 -20.60 -6.59
C ASP A 101 -10.48 -20.00 -7.97
N GLY A 102 -10.45 -18.66 -8.09
CA GLY A 102 -10.14 -17.98 -9.35
C GLY A 102 -9.44 -16.66 -9.14
N TYR A 103 -9.73 -15.70 -10.01
CA TYR A 103 -8.99 -14.44 -10.12
C TYR A 103 -9.92 -13.23 -10.09
N ARG A 104 -9.43 -12.14 -9.52
CA ARG A 104 -10.03 -10.81 -9.63
C ARG A 104 -9.13 -9.91 -10.44
N ILE A 105 -9.68 -9.39 -11.53
CA ILE A 105 -9.03 -8.43 -12.42
C ILE A 105 -9.62 -7.06 -12.13
N LEU A 106 -8.77 -6.12 -11.72
CA LEU A 106 -9.11 -4.72 -11.51
C LEU A 106 -8.44 -3.89 -12.61
N ARG A 107 -9.22 -3.15 -13.37
CA ARG A 107 -8.72 -2.10 -14.26
C ARG A 107 -8.96 -0.75 -13.64
N GLU A 108 -7.91 0.05 -13.50
CA GLU A 108 -8.00 1.44 -13.10
C GLU A 108 -7.72 2.33 -14.30
N THR A 109 -8.63 3.29 -14.53
CA THR A 109 -8.49 4.28 -15.59
C THR A 109 -8.45 5.66 -14.97
N VAL A 110 -7.45 6.46 -15.35
CA VAL A 110 -7.32 7.84 -14.90
C VAL A 110 -7.74 8.74 -16.05
N ALA A 111 -8.84 9.45 -15.85
CA ALA A 111 -9.32 10.44 -16.81
C ALA A 111 -8.38 11.66 -16.86
N SER A 112 -8.45 12.42 -17.96
CA SER A 112 -7.59 13.59 -18.18
C SER A 112 -7.76 14.72 -17.16
N ASP A 113 -8.89 14.74 -16.44
CA ASP A 113 -9.18 15.67 -15.35
C ASP A 113 -8.67 15.17 -13.98
N GLY A 114 -8.01 14.00 -13.94
CA GLY A 114 -7.50 13.36 -12.74
C GLY A 114 -8.53 12.51 -12.00
N ALA A 115 -9.74 12.33 -12.52
CA ALA A 115 -10.71 11.42 -11.94
C ALA A 115 -10.32 9.95 -12.20
N THR A 116 -10.27 9.13 -11.15
CA THR A 116 -10.04 7.69 -11.29
C THR A 116 -11.37 6.95 -11.38
N ALA A 117 -11.54 6.15 -12.42
CA ALA A 117 -12.62 5.18 -12.56
C ALA A 117 -12.04 3.77 -12.54
N ALA A 118 -12.65 2.88 -11.77
CA ALA A 118 -12.22 1.50 -11.66
C ALA A 118 -13.35 0.53 -12.02
N VAL A 119 -13.00 -0.55 -12.71
CA VAL A 119 -13.90 -1.66 -12.98
C VAL A 119 -13.18 -2.94 -12.58
N ALA A 120 -13.89 -3.85 -11.91
CA ALA A 120 -13.34 -5.14 -11.55
C ALA A 120 -14.26 -6.28 -11.94
N TYR A 121 -13.62 -7.42 -12.19
CA TYR A 121 -14.24 -8.66 -12.64
C TYR A 121 -13.68 -9.80 -11.82
N PHE A 122 -14.54 -10.74 -11.47
CA PHE A 122 -14.17 -12.06 -10.96
C PHE A 122 -14.24 -13.05 -12.11
N ILE A 123 -13.15 -13.78 -12.33
CA ILE A 123 -13.07 -14.91 -13.25
C ILE A 123 -12.93 -16.16 -12.39
N LEU A 124 -13.97 -16.98 -12.38
CA LEU A 124 -14.08 -18.16 -11.52
C LEU A 124 -14.25 -19.40 -12.41
N PRO A 125 -13.74 -20.58 -12.00
CA PRO A 125 -14.05 -21.83 -12.69
C PRO A 125 -15.57 -22.01 -12.79
N ALA A 126 -16.07 -22.33 -13.97
CA ALA A 126 -17.49 -22.59 -14.14
C ALA A 126 -17.85 -24.01 -13.68
N GLU A 127 -18.92 -24.13 -12.92
CA GLU A 127 -19.41 -25.42 -12.44
C GLU A 127 -20.29 -26.14 -13.47
N ALA A 128 -20.90 -25.40 -14.39
CA ALA A 128 -21.79 -25.92 -15.42
C ALA A 128 -21.83 -25.02 -16.65
N ALA A 129 -22.04 -25.65 -17.80
CA ALA A 129 -22.28 -24.96 -19.07
C ALA A 129 -23.60 -24.14 -19.03
N PRO A 130 -23.68 -23.05 -19.81
CA PRO A 130 -24.87 -22.23 -19.92
C PRO A 130 -26.04 -23.06 -20.43
N SER A 131 -27.19 -22.94 -19.78
CA SER A 131 -28.42 -23.62 -20.19
C SER A 131 -29.64 -22.69 -20.12
N GLY A 132 -30.59 -22.91 -21.03
CA GLY A 132 -31.81 -22.12 -21.16
C GLY A 132 -31.70 -20.89 -22.06
N ASP A 133 -32.84 -20.25 -22.31
CA ASP A 133 -33.01 -19.22 -23.36
C ASP A 133 -32.44 -17.84 -22.99
N ALA A 134 -31.92 -17.68 -21.76
CA ALA A 134 -31.39 -16.41 -21.27
C ALA A 134 -29.96 -16.12 -21.74
N TRP A 135 -29.26 -17.14 -22.24
CA TRP A 135 -27.89 -17.03 -22.72
C TRP A 135 -27.88 -16.70 -24.21
N THR A 136 -27.00 -15.76 -24.56
CA THR A 136 -26.80 -15.34 -25.96
C THR A 136 -25.33 -15.46 -26.31
N ALA A 137 -25.03 -15.94 -27.52
CA ALA A 137 -23.65 -15.98 -28.00
C ALA A 137 -23.02 -14.59 -27.92
N PHE A 138 -21.79 -14.55 -27.45
CA PHE A 138 -20.97 -13.35 -27.33
C PHE A 138 -19.69 -13.57 -28.13
N GLU A 139 -19.33 -12.59 -28.95
CA GLU A 139 -18.12 -12.69 -29.77
C GLU A 139 -16.90 -12.45 -28.87
N TRP A 140 -16.12 -13.50 -28.65
CA TRP A 140 -14.83 -13.44 -27.97
C TRP A 140 -13.73 -13.99 -28.88
N PRO A 141 -12.61 -13.27 -29.08
CA PRO A 141 -11.55 -13.76 -29.94
C PRO A 141 -10.93 -15.07 -29.42
N GLY A 142 -11.02 -16.13 -30.23
CA GLY A 142 -10.32 -17.40 -29.99
C GLY A 142 -11.04 -18.44 -29.13
N VAL A 143 -12.17 -18.09 -28.52
CA VAL A 143 -12.95 -18.99 -27.64
C VAL A 143 -14.45 -18.79 -27.86
N GLU A 144 -15.26 -19.79 -27.52
CA GLU A 144 -16.71 -19.61 -27.47
C GLU A 144 -17.09 -18.90 -26.17
N ALA A 145 -17.99 -17.92 -26.27
CA ALA A 145 -18.47 -17.19 -25.12
C ALA A 145 -19.97 -16.93 -25.21
N TYR A 146 -20.60 -16.87 -24.04
CA TYR A 146 -22.04 -16.69 -23.89
C TYR A 146 -22.29 -15.67 -22.80
N VAL A 147 -23.24 -14.77 -23.01
CA VAL A 147 -23.60 -13.74 -22.03
C VAL A 147 -25.06 -13.86 -21.63
N GLN A 148 -25.31 -13.79 -20.33
CA GLN A 148 -26.61 -13.57 -19.74
C GLN A 148 -26.73 -12.09 -19.34
N ARG A 149 -27.81 -11.43 -19.75
CA ARG A 149 -28.08 -10.02 -19.40
C ARG A 149 -29.14 -9.95 -18.31
N GLY A 150 -29.02 -9.00 -17.39
CA GLY A 150 -30.02 -8.80 -16.33
C GLY A 150 -29.40 -8.26 -15.05
N ALA A 151 -30.10 -8.48 -13.93
CA ALA A 151 -29.56 -8.19 -12.59
C ALA A 151 -28.35 -9.09 -12.27
N ASP A 152 -28.39 -10.34 -12.75
CA ASP A 152 -27.34 -11.35 -12.59
C ASP A 152 -26.50 -11.45 -13.88
N ALA A 153 -26.08 -10.30 -14.42
CA ALA A 153 -25.33 -10.29 -15.66
C ALA A 153 -24.00 -11.05 -15.51
N GLN A 154 -23.82 -12.07 -16.33
CA GLN A 154 -22.73 -13.03 -16.25
C GLN A 154 -22.25 -13.34 -17.67
N LEU A 155 -20.96 -13.54 -17.81
CA LEU A 155 -20.33 -14.02 -19.03
C LEU A 155 -19.75 -15.40 -18.75
N PHE A 156 -19.95 -16.33 -19.66
CA PHE A 156 -19.38 -17.67 -19.64
C PHE A 156 -18.44 -17.81 -20.83
N VAL A 157 -17.26 -18.41 -20.63
CA VAL A 157 -16.22 -18.58 -21.65
C VAL A 157 -15.75 -20.02 -21.65
N GLU A 158 -15.80 -20.67 -22.81
CA GLU A 158 -15.29 -22.03 -23.04
C GLU A 158 -13.83 -21.94 -23.49
N ALA A 159 -12.89 -22.14 -22.56
CA ALA A 159 -11.46 -22.01 -22.82
C ALA A 159 -10.72 -23.36 -22.83
N GLY A 160 -11.35 -24.38 -23.41
CA GLY A 160 -10.75 -25.68 -23.68
C GLY A 160 -10.51 -26.53 -22.42
N ALA A 161 -9.42 -26.27 -21.69
CA ALA A 161 -9.04 -27.04 -20.51
C ALA A 161 -9.93 -26.76 -19.29
N GLN A 162 -10.48 -25.54 -19.22
CA GLN A 162 -11.36 -25.09 -18.14
C GLN A 162 -12.35 -24.06 -18.69
N ASP A 163 -13.61 -24.18 -18.29
CA ASP A 163 -14.62 -23.18 -18.58
C ASP A 163 -14.64 -22.13 -17.47
N TRP A 164 -14.91 -20.88 -17.83
CA TRP A 164 -14.85 -19.74 -16.93
C TRP A 164 -16.17 -19.01 -16.84
N SER A 165 -16.55 -18.69 -15.60
CA SER A 165 -17.62 -17.78 -15.26
C SER A 165 -17.03 -16.42 -14.88
N VAL A 166 -17.40 -15.39 -15.61
CA VAL A 166 -17.00 -14.02 -15.38
C VAL A 166 -18.16 -13.20 -14.83
N LEU A 167 -17.93 -12.62 -13.66
CA LEU A 167 -18.88 -11.78 -12.94
C LEU A 167 -18.26 -10.39 -12.75
N ARG A 168 -19.08 -9.34 -12.84
CA ARG A 168 -18.61 -8.01 -12.47
C ARG A 168 -18.60 -7.90 -10.94
N ASP A 169 -17.57 -7.28 -10.39
CA ASP A 169 -17.48 -6.99 -8.95
C ASP A 169 -18.58 -5.97 -8.56
N PRO A 170 -19.57 -6.35 -7.74
CA PRO A 170 -20.67 -5.48 -7.37
C PRO A 170 -20.24 -4.37 -6.37
N THR A 171 -19.06 -4.50 -5.76
CA THR A 171 -18.59 -3.53 -4.75
C THR A 171 -18.16 -2.20 -5.36
N LEU A 172 -17.90 -2.16 -6.68
CA LEU A 172 -17.51 -0.95 -7.42
C LEU A 172 -18.71 -0.15 -7.98
N GLY A 173 -19.89 -0.33 -7.39
CA GLY A 173 -21.09 0.46 -7.65
C GLY A 173 -22.07 -0.18 -8.63
N ASN A 174 -23.35 0.18 -8.49
CA ASN A 174 -24.43 -0.35 -9.33
C ASN A 174 -24.33 0.19 -10.75
N ALA A 175 -23.89 -0.66 -11.68
CA ALA A 175 -23.90 -0.34 -13.10
C ALA A 175 -25.26 -0.68 -13.73
N SER A 176 -25.75 0.20 -14.60
CA SER A 176 -26.91 -0.13 -15.44
C SER A 176 -26.61 -1.35 -16.33
N ALA A 177 -27.63 -2.12 -16.74
CA ALA A 177 -27.44 -3.26 -17.65
C ALA A 177 -26.69 -2.89 -18.95
N ARG A 178 -26.85 -1.64 -19.43
CA ARG A 178 -26.11 -1.10 -20.58
C ARG A 178 -24.62 -0.89 -20.26
N ALA A 179 -24.31 -0.43 -19.05
CA ALA A 179 -22.93 -0.30 -18.59
C ALA A 179 -22.28 -1.66 -18.35
N VAL A 180 -23.04 -2.70 -18.00
CA VAL A 180 -22.52 -4.07 -17.91
C VAL A 180 -22.22 -4.65 -19.30
N ALA A 181 -23.08 -4.44 -20.28
CA ALA A 181 -22.82 -4.90 -21.65
C ALA A 181 -21.58 -4.24 -22.28
N GLY A 182 -21.33 -2.95 -22.00
CA GLY A 182 -20.09 -2.29 -22.41
C GLY A 182 -18.85 -2.82 -21.68
N ALA A 183 -19.01 -3.18 -20.39
CA ALA A 183 -17.91 -3.71 -19.58
C ALA A 183 -17.36 -5.05 -20.09
N TRP A 184 -18.17 -5.87 -20.79
CA TRP A 184 -17.65 -7.10 -21.42
C TRP A 184 -16.74 -6.80 -22.61
N GLY A 185 -17.07 -5.77 -23.41
CA GLY A 185 -16.20 -5.30 -24.48
C GLY A 185 -14.86 -4.80 -23.95
N ASP A 186 -14.88 -4.02 -22.87
CA ASP A 186 -13.65 -3.57 -22.20
C ASP A 186 -12.80 -4.76 -21.73
N LEU A 187 -13.43 -5.85 -21.26
CA LEU A 187 -12.71 -7.04 -20.81
C LEU A 187 -12.06 -7.80 -21.97
N VAL A 188 -12.71 -7.86 -23.14
CA VAL A 188 -12.14 -8.47 -24.36
C VAL A 188 -10.84 -7.77 -24.78
N ASP A 189 -10.78 -6.44 -24.62
CA ASP A 189 -9.58 -5.67 -24.95
C ASP A 189 -8.43 -5.92 -23.96
N ILE A 190 -8.71 -6.50 -22.80
CA ILE A 190 -7.75 -6.67 -21.70
C ILE A 190 -7.31 -8.12 -21.52
N VAL A 191 -8.22 -9.08 -21.74
CA VAL A 191 -8.01 -10.48 -21.40
C VAL A 191 -8.15 -11.35 -22.65
N ALA A 192 -7.17 -12.22 -22.86
CA ALA A 192 -7.28 -13.33 -23.78
C ALA A 192 -7.42 -14.64 -22.98
N PHE A 193 -8.29 -15.53 -23.47
CA PHE A 193 -8.34 -16.90 -22.99
C PHE A 193 -7.63 -17.79 -24.02
N ASP A 194 -6.65 -18.56 -23.57
CA ASP A 194 -5.99 -19.56 -24.40
C ASP A 194 -6.81 -20.85 -24.36
N ALA A 195 -7.35 -21.25 -25.51
CA ALA A 195 -8.14 -22.48 -25.63
C ALA A 195 -7.29 -23.76 -25.46
N GLY A 196 -5.96 -23.64 -25.41
CA GLY A 196 -5.05 -24.78 -25.46
C GLY A 196 -5.05 -25.38 -26.87
N ALA A 197 -3.92 -25.33 -27.56
CA ALA A 197 -3.73 -25.95 -28.87
C ALA A 197 -3.78 -27.48 -28.82
#